data_AF-A0A7X7ITT3-F1
#
_entry.id   AF-A0A7X7ITT3-F1
#
_cell.length_a   1.000
_cell.length_b   1.000
_cell.length_c   1.000
_cell.angle_alpha   90.00
_cell.angle_beta   90.00
_cell.angle_gamma   90.00
#
_symmetry.space_group_name_H-M   'P 1'
#
loop_
_entity.id
_entity.type
_entity.pdbx_description
1 polymer ?
#
loop_
_entity_poly.entity_id
_entity_poly.type
_entity_poly.pdbx_seq_one_letter_code
_entity_poly.pdbx_strand_id
1 'polypeptide(L)'
;MSTLPESIRNAWNDRNGPVVVGTVDENGLPNLIYATCVGTFGDDRLVVADNYFNKTRHNAALGGQGSILFMDKAGKAYQLKGRLEYHTSGEVYDSMKRWNPEKHPGHAALALRVEAAFSGAQPIPLA
;
A
#
# COMPACT_ATOMS: atom_id res chain seq x y z
N MET A 1 -7.31 -0.80 -17.62
CA MET A 1 -6.86 -0.91 -16.22
C MET A 1 -5.71 0.05 -16.08
N SER A 2 -5.72 0.91 -15.07
CA SER A 2 -4.66 1.90 -14.85
C SER A 2 -3.39 1.22 -14.35
N THR A 3 -2.27 1.54 -14.94
CA THR A 3 -0.94 1.05 -14.55
C THR A 3 -0.15 2.15 -13.86
N LEU A 4 0.71 1.74 -12.92
CA LEU A 4 1.60 2.66 -12.23
C LEU A 4 2.60 3.27 -13.22
N PRO A 5 2.72 4.61 -13.29
CA PRO A 5 3.74 5.24 -14.10
C PRO A 5 5.14 4.82 -13.65
N GLU A 6 6.09 4.79 -14.59
CA GLU A 6 7.48 4.44 -14.30
C GLU A 6 8.08 5.33 -13.20
N SER A 7 7.72 6.62 -13.19
CA SER A 7 8.14 7.57 -12.15
C SER A 7 7.74 7.14 -10.73
N ILE A 8 6.55 6.55 -10.56
CA ILE A 8 6.08 6.03 -9.27
C ILE A 8 6.79 4.73 -8.91
N ARG A 9 6.98 3.81 -9.88
CA ARG A 9 7.70 2.54 -9.63
C ARG A 9 9.14 2.79 -9.23
N ASN A 10 9.82 3.70 -9.92
CA ASN A 10 11.19 4.08 -9.62
C ASN A 10 11.28 4.72 -8.22
N ALA A 11 10.36 5.62 -7.89
CA ALA A 11 10.29 6.21 -6.54
C ALA A 11 10.00 5.18 -5.44
N TRP A 12 9.10 4.22 -5.69
CA TRP A 12 8.79 3.15 -4.75
C TRP A 12 9.99 2.25 -4.47
N ASN A 13 10.74 1.90 -5.51
CA ASN A 13 11.96 1.10 -5.41
C ASN A 13 13.09 1.88 -4.71
N ASP A 14 13.16 3.20 -4.91
CA ASP A 14 14.09 4.09 -4.23
C ASP A 14 13.54 4.68 -2.93
N ARG A 15 12.48 4.09 -2.35
CA ARG A 15 11.90 4.63 -1.11
C ARG A 15 12.92 4.64 0.03
N ASN A 16 12.77 5.60 0.93
CA ASN A 16 13.54 5.68 2.16
C ASN A 16 12.63 5.38 3.37
N GLY A 17 12.93 4.29 4.09
CA GLY A 17 12.26 3.96 5.34
C GLY A 17 10.85 3.35 5.19
N PRO A 18 10.01 3.48 6.24
CA PRO A 18 8.65 2.95 6.24
C PRO A 18 7.73 3.77 5.33
N VAL A 19 6.64 3.15 4.90
CA VAL A 19 5.50 3.87 4.33
C VAL A 19 4.49 4.17 5.42
N VAL A 20 3.65 5.18 5.21
CA VAL A 20 2.46 5.44 6.03
C VAL A 20 1.25 4.91 5.31
N VAL A 21 0.48 4.04 5.95
CA VAL A 21 -0.77 3.49 5.42
C VAL A 21 -1.94 4.18 6.11
N GLY A 22 -2.79 4.83 5.32
CA GLY A 22 -4.03 5.45 5.75
C GLY A 22 -5.23 4.59 5.38
N THR A 23 -6.08 4.34 6.37
CA THR A 23 -7.35 3.62 6.25
C THR A 23 -8.44 4.38 7.00
N VAL A 24 -9.70 4.07 6.74
CA VAL A 24 -10.84 4.63 7.49
C VAL A 24 -11.73 3.51 7.98
N ASP A 25 -12.38 3.70 9.12
CA ASP A 25 -13.43 2.78 9.59
C ASP A 25 -14.77 3.06 8.89
N GLU A 26 -15.82 2.33 9.28
CA GLU A 26 -17.18 2.47 8.75
C GLU A 26 -17.80 3.86 8.94
N ASN A 27 -17.29 4.66 9.90
CA ASN A 27 -17.75 6.01 10.19
C ASN A 27 -16.87 7.08 9.51
N GLY A 28 -15.86 6.67 8.75
CA GLY A 28 -14.90 7.58 8.14
C GLY A 28 -13.82 8.09 9.08
N LEU A 29 -13.66 7.51 10.29
CA LEU A 29 -12.62 7.89 11.23
C LEU A 29 -11.25 7.39 10.72
N PRO A 30 -10.24 8.26 10.55
CA PRO A 30 -8.96 7.88 9.99
C PRO A 30 -8.10 7.08 10.97
N ASN A 31 -7.37 6.12 10.40
CA ASN A 31 -6.33 5.36 11.07
C ASN A 31 -5.05 5.37 10.22
N LEU A 32 -3.90 5.63 10.86
CA LEU A 32 -2.59 5.72 10.23
C LEU A 32 -1.60 4.80 10.93
N ILE A 33 -0.81 4.07 10.15
CA ILE A 33 0.28 3.22 10.66
C ILE A 33 1.54 3.40 9.82
N TYR A 34 2.70 3.14 10.43
CA TYR A 34 3.93 2.88 9.67
C TYR A 34 4.01 1.40 9.30
N ALA A 35 4.47 1.11 8.07
CA ALA A 35 4.72 -0.24 7.60
C ALA A 35 6.05 -0.34 6.82
N THR A 36 6.80 -1.43 7.06
CA THR A 36 8.10 -1.68 6.43
C THR A 36 8.11 -2.90 5.52
N CYS A 37 7.25 -3.89 5.79
CA CYS A 37 7.07 -5.09 4.99
C CYS A 37 6.11 -4.79 3.85
N VAL A 38 6.64 -4.22 2.78
CA VAL A 38 5.87 -3.73 1.63
C VAL A 38 6.47 -4.22 0.31
N GLY A 39 5.62 -4.34 -0.70
CA GLY A 39 5.99 -4.73 -2.06
C GLY A 39 4.98 -4.21 -3.07
N THR A 40 5.05 -4.73 -4.29
CA THR A 40 4.10 -4.48 -5.36
C THR A 40 3.52 -5.80 -5.86
N PHE A 41 2.38 -5.73 -6.55
CA PHE A 41 1.82 -6.87 -7.26
C PHE A 41 1.18 -6.41 -8.57
N GLY A 42 1.53 -7.07 -9.68
CA GLY A 42 1.13 -6.62 -11.00
C GLY A 42 1.59 -5.19 -11.30
N ASP A 43 0.80 -4.48 -12.10
CA ASP A 43 1.13 -3.13 -12.55
C ASP A 43 0.40 -2.02 -11.79
N ASP A 44 -0.53 -2.36 -10.89
CA ASP A 44 -1.49 -1.42 -10.30
C ASP A 44 -1.61 -1.49 -8.77
N ARG A 45 -0.94 -2.43 -8.10
CA ARG A 45 -1.06 -2.61 -6.64
C ARG A 45 0.23 -2.37 -5.88
N LEU A 46 0.08 -1.62 -4.79
CA LEU A 46 1.03 -1.62 -3.67
C LEU A 46 0.53 -2.60 -2.60
N VAL A 47 1.43 -3.39 -2.02
CA VAL A 47 1.07 -4.45 -1.07
C VAL A 47 1.78 -4.22 0.27
N VAL A 48 1.04 -4.41 1.35
CA VAL A 48 1.54 -4.35 2.73
C VAL A 48 1.23 -5.67 3.43
N ALA A 49 2.23 -6.28 4.06
CA ALA A 49 2.03 -7.51 4.82
C ALA A 49 1.34 -7.19 6.16
N ASP A 50 0.22 -7.86 6.42
CA ASP A 50 -0.42 -7.87 7.74
C ASP A 50 0.36 -8.80 8.66
N ASN A 51 1.35 -8.23 9.34
CA ASN A 51 2.11 -8.95 10.37
C ASN A 51 1.49 -8.79 11.76
N TYR A 52 1.02 -7.58 12.08
CA TYR A 52 0.50 -7.23 13.41
C TYR A 52 -0.67 -6.25 13.33
N PHE A 53 -1.45 -6.25 12.24
CA PHE A 53 -2.56 -5.31 12.14
C PHE A 53 -3.63 -5.65 13.18
N ASN A 54 -4.29 -4.60 13.66
CA ASN A 54 -5.52 -4.68 14.43
C ASN A 54 -6.56 -3.77 13.79
N LYS A 55 -6.51 -2.46 14.08
CA LYS A 55 -7.42 -1.47 13.47
C LYS A 55 -7.34 -1.45 11.93
N THR A 56 -6.14 -1.50 11.37
CA THR A 56 -5.93 -1.57 9.92
C THR A 56 -6.57 -2.80 9.29
N ARG A 57 -6.60 -3.95 9.99
CA ARG A 57 -7.25 -5.18 9.51
C ARG A 57 -8.76 -5.02 9.47
N HIS A 58 -9.35 -4.50 10.55
CA HIS A 58 -10.78 -4.19 10.60
C HIS A 58 -11.17 -3.30 9.43
N ASN A 59 -10.48 -2.17 9.25
CA ASN A 59 -10.74 -1.23 8.17
C ASN A 59 -10.57 -1.87 6.78
N ALA A 60 -9.51 -2.66 6.57
CA ALA A 60 -9.26 -3.33 5.30
C ALA A 60 -10.32 -4.39 4.96
N ALA A 61 -10.86 -5.09 5.96
CA ALA A 61 -11.91 -6.10 5.77
C ALA A 61 -13.26 -5.48 5.36
N LEU A 62 -13.53 -4.23 5.77
CA LEU A 62 -14.65 -3.44 5.26
C LEU A 62 -14.44 -3.04 3.78
N GLY A 63 -13.20 -3.05 3.31
CA GLY A 63 -12.80 -2.57 1.99
C GLY A 63 -12.77 -1.04 1.94
N GLY A 64 -13.25 -0.47 0.82
CA GLY A 64 -13.31 0.97 0.65
C GLY A 64 -12.00 1.59 0.18
N GLN A 65 -11.79 2.86 0.55
CA GLN A 65 -10.67 3.69 0.08
C GLN A 65 -9.55 3.74 1.12
N GLY A 66 -8.31 3.78 0.63
CA GLY A 66 -7.13 3.93 1.45
C GLY A 66 -6.07 4.78 0.76
N SER A 67 -4.96 5.00 1.47
CA SER A 67 -3.82 5.71 0.92
C SER A 67 -2.50 5.16 1.44
N ILE A 68 -1.45 5.29 0.63
CA ILE A 68 -0.07 5.03 1.04
C ILE A 68 0.75 6.28 0.73
N LEU A 69 1.44 6.79 1.75
CA LEU A 69 2.39 7.91 1.65
C LEU A 69 3.80 7.37 1.88
N PHE A 70 4.74 7.75 1.03
CA PHE A 70 6.16 7.42 1.19
C PHE A 70 7.05 8.54 0.64
N MET A 71 8.35 8.47 0.95
CA MET A 71 9.37 9.37 0.39
C MET A 71 10.45 8.55 -0.30
N ASP A 72 11.02 9.08 -1.39
CA ASP A 72 12.25 8.56 -1.97
C ASP A 72 13.49 9.04 -1.19
N LYS A 73 14.68 8.55 -1.55
CA LYS A 73 15.94 8.97 -0.90
C LYS A 73 16.30 10.43 -1.13
N ALA A 74 15.76 11.06 -2.17
CA ALA A 74 15.92 12.49 -2.41
C ALA A 74 14.96 13.35 -1.55
N GLY A 75 14.10 12.73 -0.74
CA GLY A 75 13.14 13.41 0.13
C GLY A 75 11.87 13.85 -0.59
N LYS A 76 11.65 13.41 -1.83
CA LYS A 76 10.41 13.72 -2.56
C LYS A 76 9.30 12.78 -2.09
N ALA A 77 8.16 13.36 -1.72
CA ALA A 77 7.02 12.64 -1.15
C ALA A 77 5.99 12.27 -2.21
N TYR A 78 5.48 11.04 -2.12
CA TYR A 78 4.48 10.48 -3.01
C TYR A 78 3.29 9.95 -2.21
N GLN A 79 2.08 10.30 -2.64
CA GLN A 79 0.84 9.78 -2.06
C GLN A 79 0.05 9.05 -3.14
N LEU A 80 -0.25 7.79 -2.89
CA LEU A 80 -1.10 6.97 -3.75
C LEU A 80 -2.40 6.69 -3.00
N LYS A 81 -3.52 6.75 -3.71
CA LYS A 81 -4.87 6.50 -3.19
C LYS A 81 -5.59 5.50 -4.08
N GLY A 82 -6.53 4.78 -3.49
CA GLY A 82 -7.41 3.89 -4.22
C GLY A 82 -8.06 2.85 -3.34
N ARG A 83 -8.61 1.82 -3.97
CA ARG A 83 -9.38 0.78 -3.30
C ARG A 83 -8.48 -0.18 -2.54
N LEU A 84 -8.87 -0.50 -1.31
CA LEU A 84 -8.27 -1.54 -0.49
C LEU A 84 -8.85 -2.92 -0.84
N GLU A 85 -7.97 -3.90 -0.97
CA GLU A 85 -8.29 -5.31 -1.16
C GLU A 85 -7.53 -6.10 -0.09
N TYR A 86 -8.24 -6.90 0.70
CA TYR A 86 -7.66 -7.68 1.79
C TYR A 86 -7.63 -9.17 1.43
N HIS A 87 -6.42 -9.72 1.28
CA HIS A 87 -6.19 -11.05 0.74
C HIS A 87 -5.61 -11.98 1.80
N THR A 88 -6.37 -12.99 2.20
CA THR A 88 -5.92 -14.07 3.10
C THR A 88 -5.46 -15.33 2.36
N SER A 89 -5.63 -15.36 1.03
CA SER A 89 -5.20 -16.43 0.12
C SER A 89 -5.13 -15.89 -1.31
N GLY A 90 -4.63 -16.69 -2.25
CA GLY A 90 -4.51 -16.34 -3.67
C GLY A 90 -3.24 -15.57 -4.02
N GLU A 91 -3.09 -15.20 -5.29
CA GLU A 91 -1.81 -14.78 -5.87
C GLU A 91 -1.16 -13.58 -5.16
N VAL A 92 -1.96 -12.61 -4.72
CA VAL A 92 -1.46 -11.43 -3.98
C VAL A 92 -0.89 -11.85 -2.62
N TYR A 93 -1.61 -12.71 -1.91
CA TYR A 93 -1.19 -13.26 -0.63
C TYR A 93 0.07 -14.13 -0.79
N ASP A 94 0.06 -15.04 -1.76
CA ASP A 94 1.18 -15.94 -2.05
C ASP A 94 2.43 -15.14 -2.43
N SER A 95 2.27 -14.09 -3.25
CA SER A 95 3.36 -13.18 -3.58
C SER A 95 3.91 -12.48 -2.35
N MET A 96 3.05 -12.00 -1.45
CA MET A 96 3.45 -11.39 -0.19
C MET A 96 4.26 -12.35 0.68
N LYS A 97 3.83 -13.60 0.81
CA LYS A 97 4.55 -14.61 1.59
C LYS A 97 5.97 -14.88 1.08
N ARG A 98 6.25 -14.67 -0.21
CA ARG A 98 7.60 -14.85 -0.79
C ARG A 98 8.62 -13.81 -0.33
N TRP A 99 8.20 -12.57 -0.09
CA TRP A 99 9.10 -11.48 0.29
C TRP A 99 8.97 -11.05 1.75
N ASN A 100 7.87 -11.38 2.43
CA ASN A 100 7.70 -11.07 3.85
C ASN A 100 8.67 -11.91 4.68
N PRO A 101 9.46 -11.32 5.60
CA PRO A 101 10.40 -12.09 6.40
C PRO A 101 9.70 -13.18 7.21
N GLU A 102 10.24 -14.41 7.19
CA GLU A 102 9.62 -15.60 7.82
C GLU A 102 9.38 -15.44 9.33
N LYS A 103 10.17 -14.59 10.00
CA LYS A 103 9.98 -14.26 11.42
C LYS A 103 8.67 -13.53 11.72
N HIS A 104 8.02 -12.97 10.69
CA HIS A 104 6.75 -12.27 10.84
C HIS A 104 5.59 -13.15 10.36
N PRO A 105 4.39 -13.02 10.97
CA PRO A 105 3.29 -13.94 10.70
C PRO A 105 2.82 -13.94 9.24
N GLY A 106 2.69 -12.75 8.62
CA GLY A 106 2.08 -12.58 7.31
C GLY A 106 0.67 -13.18 7.25
N HIS A 107 -0.22 -12.72 8.14
CA HIS A 107 -1.60 -13.21 8.25
C HIS A 107 -2.42 -12.95 6.97
N ALA A 108 -2.13 -11.84 6.28
CA ALA A 108 -2.79 -11.44 5.05
C ALA A 108 -1.94 -10.43 4.27
N ALA A 109 -2.33 -10.17 3.03
CA ALA A 109 -1.82 -9.08 2.22
C ALA A 109 -2.90 -7.99 2.07
N LEU A 110 -2.61 -6.77 2.52
CA LEU A 110 -3.38 -5.59 2.18
C LEU A 110 -2.85 -5.02 0.87
N ALA A 111 -3.65 -5.07 -0.19
CA ALA A 111 -3.33 -4.44 -1.47
C ALA A 111 -4.10 -3.13 -1.62
N LEU A 112 -3.39 -2.06 -1.96
CA LEU A 112 -3.96 -0.82 -2.46
C LEU A 112 -3.94 -0.88 -3.99
N ARG A 113 -5.10 -1.05 -4.62
CA ARG A 113 -5.25 -0.88 -6.06
C ARG A 113 -5.32 0.61 -6.38
N VAL A 114 -4.32 1.11 -7.09
CA VAL A 114 -4.08 2.54 -7.23
C VAL A 114 -5.03 3.16 -8.25
N GLU A 115 -5.72 4.22 -7.80
CA GLU A 115 -6.70 4.99 -8.58
C GLU A 115 -6.28 6.46 -8.73
N ALA A 116 -5.41 6.97 -7.86
CA ALA A 116 -4.79 8.30 -7.99
C ALA A 116 -3.38 8.33 -7.39
N ALA A 117 -2.49 9.12 -7.99
CA ALA A 117 -1.13 9.32 -7.51
C ALA A 117 -0.77 10.81 -7.49
N PHE A 118 0.03 11.21 -6.50
CA PHE A 118 0.43 12.59 -6.27
C PHE A 118 1.89 12.66 -5.84
N SER A 119 2.57 13.76 -6.21
CA SER A 119 3.84 14.19 -5.63
C SER A 119 3.65 15.56 -4.98
N GLY A 120 3.61 15.62 -3.66
CA GLY A 120 3.12 16.81 -2.96
C GLY A 120 1.69 17.15 -3.41
N ALA A 121 1.45 18.37 -3.88
CA ALA A 121 0.15 18.80 -4.41
C ALA A 121 -0.09 18.44 -5.89
N GLN A 122 0.93 17.96 -6.60
CA GLN A 122 0.86 17.73 -8.06
C GLN A 122 0.31 16.33 -8.37
N PRO A 123 -0.78 16.20 -9.14
CA PRO A 123 -1.25 14.90 -9.60
C PRO A 123 -0.26 14.29 -10.59
N ILE A 124 -0.10 12.98 -10.54
CA ILE A 124 0.69 12.20 -11.49
C ILE A 124 -0.29 11.36 -12.31
N PRO A 125 -0.42 11.60 -13.63
CA PRO A 125 -1.32 10.82 -14.48
C PRO A 125 -0.99 9.32 -14.41
N LEU A 126 -2.01 8.49 -14.22
CA LEU A 126 -1.89 7.04 -14.36
C LEU A 126 -2.00 6.66 -15.85
N ALA A 127 -1.32 5.59 -16.25
CA ALA A 127 -1.29 5.12 -17.64
C ALA A 127 -2.39 4.09 -17.92
#